data_AF-A0A8C2J6A0-F1
#
_entry.id   AF-A0A8C2J6A0-F1
#
_cell.length_a   1.000
_cell.length_b   1.000
_cell.length_c   1.000
_cell.angle_alpha   90.00
_cell.angle_beta   90.00
_cell.angle_gamma   90.00
#
_symmetry.space_group_name_H-M   'P 1'
#
loop_
_entity.id
_entity.type
_entity.pdbx_description
1 polymer ?
#
loop_
_entity_poly.entity_id
_entity_poly.type
_entity_poly.pdbx_seq_one_letter_code
_entity_poly.pdbx_strand_id
1 'polypeptide(L)'
;CVICSRVPLSSSEIIYVASQSPESLFYHHTDCNDTQMASQARKYNVREETRYPDGRVECLFWNGCRVTTFRNGTKKEIGVDKSVTVTFFNGDVKRTLADGTVIYYHCDAQTTHSTYPSGLEVVQFPNNQREKHHPDGTREISFPDGTVKILHSDGREESIFPDGTVVKISQHGEKVVEFTNGQREIHTSQYKRRMFPDGTVKTVYTNGRQETKFSSGRVRIKNNEGIIIMDKK
;
A
#
# COMPACT_ATOMS: atom_id res chain seq x y z
N CYS A 1 30.97 -4.21 15.96
CA CYS A 1 31.00 -5.10 14.79
C CYS A 1 29.93 -6.17 14.98
N VAL A 2 28.71 -5.95 14.48
CA VAL A 2 27.72 -7.01 14.27
C VAL A 2 26.96 -6.63 13.00
N ILE A 3 27.25 -7.34 11.92
CA ILE A 3 26.61 -7.23 10.62
C ILE A 3 25.24 -7.88 10.77
N CYS A 4 24.17 -7.09 10.74
CA CYS A 4 22.81 -7.62 10.70
C CYS A 4 22.49 -7.92 9.23
N SER A 5 22.75 -9.17 8.83
CA SER A 5 22.36 -9.73 7.54
C SER A 5 20.83 -9.72 7.42
N ARG A 6 20.29 -8.79 6.63
CA ARG A 6 18.89 -8.79 6.20
C ARG A 6 18.65 -10.04 5.33
N VAL A 7 17.96 -11.02 5.88
CA VAL A 7 17.38 -12.13 5.12
C VAL A 7 16.18 -11.56 4.34
N PRO A 8 16.04 -11.82 3.03
CA PRO A 8 14.86 -11.41 2.27
C PRO A 8 13.64 -12.19 2.78
N LEU A 9 12.56 -11.47 3.11
CA LEU A 9 11.28 -12.05 3.52
C LEU A 9 10.66 -12.84 2.37
N SER A 10 10.00 -13.94 2.70
CA SER A 10 9.30 -14.79 1.74
C SER A 10 8.04 -14.11 1.19
N SER A 11 7.60 -14.50 -0.02
CA SER A 11 6.39 -13.95 -0.66
C SER A 11 5.13 -14.05 0.21
N SER A 12 5.05 -15.09 1.04
CA SER A 12 3.98 -15.29 2.04
C SER A 12 4.04 -14.32 3.22
N GLU A 13 5.24 -13.92 3.65
CA GLU A 13 5.42 -12.96 4.74
C GLU A 13 5.07 -11.54 4.31
N ILE A 14 5.31 -11.17 3.05
CA ILE A 14 4.92 -9.85 2.52
C ILE A 14 3.40 -9.69 2.50
N ILE A 15 2.67 -10.72 2.05
CA ILE A 15 1.20 -10.74 2.04
C ILE A 15 0.65 -10.69 3.47
N TYR A 16 1.27 -11.42 4.40
CA TYR A 16 0.85 -11.43 5.80
C TYR A 16 1.11 -10.09 6.50
N VAL A 17 2.27 -9.45 6.29
CA VAL A 17 2.60 -8.14 6.87
C VAL A 17 1.75 -7.02 6.27
N ALA A 18 1.31 -7.13 5.01
CA ALA A 18 0.38 -6.19 4.39
C ALA A 18 -1.04 -6.22 5.00
N SER A 19 -1.40 -7.32 5.67
CA SER A 19 -2.69 -7.51 6.34
C SER A 19 -2.75 -7.03 7.80
N GLN A 20 -1.60 -6.81 8.44
CA GLN A 20 -1.52 -6.38 9.84
C GLN A 20 -1.15 -4.90 9.96
N SER A 21 -2.12 -4.02 9.69
CA SER A 21 -2.14 -2.67 10.25
C SER A 21 -3.45 -2.51 11.03
N PRO A 22 -3.44 -1.91 12.23
CA PRO A 22 -4.61 -1.89 13.09
C PRO A 22 -5.79 -1.27 12.34
N GLU A 23 -6.88 -2.04 12.22
CA GLU A 23 -8.17 -1.67 11.60
C GLU A 23 -8.86 -0.46 12.27
N SER A 24 -8.24 0.19 13.25
CA SER A 24 -8.90 1.12 14.18
C SER A 24 -8.56 2.60 13.99
N LEU A 25 -7.94 3.00 12.89
CA LEU A 25 -7.60 4.41 12.61
C LEU A 25 -8.47 5.07 11.53
N PHE A 26 -9.46 4.37 11.00
CA PHE A 26 -10.21 4.82 9.83
C PHE A 26 -11.52 5.53 10.21
N TYR A 27 -11.81 6.65 9.54
CA TYR A 27 -13.14 7.26 9.55
C TYR A 27 -14.08 6.37 8.74
N HIS A 28 -14.68 5.37 9.39
CA HIS A 28 -15.87 4.70 8.86
C HIS A 28 -17.09 5.57 9.20
N HIS A 29 -17.92 5.85 8.20
CA HIS A 29 -19.27 6.35 8.43
C HIS A 29 -20.04 5.24 9.15
N THR A 30 -20.24 5.38 10.47
CA THR A 30 -21.04 4.42 11.23
C THR A 30 -22.51 4.81 11.18
N ASP A 31 -23.33 3.92 10.62
CA ASP A 31 -24.79 3.96 10.77
C ASP A 31 -25.14 3.82 12.26
N CYS A 32 -25.83 4.82 12.80
CA CYS A 32 -26.12 4.93 14.22
C CYS A 32 -27.38 4.16 14.62
N ASN A 33 -27.29 3.36 15.68
CA ASN A 33 -28.41 2.62 16.27
C ASN A 33 -28.92 3.37 17.53
N ASP A 34 -30.23 3.61 17.62
CA ASP A 34 -30.87 4.61 18.50
C ASP A 34 -30.67 4.40 20.02
N THR A 35 -30.27 3.20 20.46
CA THR A 35 -30.16 2.87 21.89
C THR A 35 -28.83 3.29 22.54
N GLN A 36 -27.83 3.76 21.77
CA GLN A 36 -26.55 4.30 22.29
C GLN A 36 -26.57 5.81 22.59
N MET A 37 -27.60 6.53 22.15
CA MET A 37 -27.66 8.00 22.17
C MET A 37 -27.75 8.62 23.58
N ALA A 38 -28.40 7.95 24.54
CA ALA A 38 -28.68 8.53 25.86
C ALA A 38 -27.47 8.56 26.82
N SER A 39 -26.53 7.61 26.70
CA SER A 39 -25.33 7.55 27.55
C SER A 39 -24.18 8.40 26.98
N GLN A 40 -24.14 8.60 25.66
CA GLN A 40 -23.23 9.55 25.00
C GLN A 40 -23.62 11.01 25.28
N ALA A 41 -24.92 11.33 25.39
CA ALA A 41 -25.39 12.70 25.63
C ALA A 41 -24.82 13.35 26.91
N ARG A 42 -24.61 12.59 28.00
CA ARG A 42 -24.02 13.14 29.23
C ARG A 42 -22.52 13.46 29.13
N LYS A 43 -21.77 12.72 28.29
CA LYS A 43 -20.32 12.94 28.09
C LYS A 43 -20.03 14.25 27.35
N TYR A 44 -20.96 14.70 26.51
CA TYR A 44 -20.84 15.92 25.71
C TYR A 44 -21.71 17.07 26.26
N ASN A 45 -22.05 17.05 27.55
CA ASN A 45 -22.60 18.24 28.20
C ASN A 45 -21.49 19.28 28.43
N VAL A 46 -21.75 20.51 28.00
CA VAL A 46 -20.86 21.64 28.21
C VAL A 46 -20.79 21.95 29.71
N ARG A 47 -19.58 22.04 30.23
CA ARG A 47 -19.27 22.44 31.61
C ARG A 47 -18.99 23.94 31.69
N GLU A 48 -18.16 24.45 30.79
CA GLU A 48 -17.81 25.87 30.69
C GLU A 48 -17.86 26.32 29.23
N GLU A 49 -18.35 27.52 28.98
CA GLU A 49 -18.41 28.13 27.66
C GLU A 49 -17.84 29.56 27.71
N THR A 50 -16.90 29.86 26.83
CA THR A 50 -16.29 31.19 26.69
C THR A 50 -16.51 31.70 25.28
N ARG A 51 -17.11 32.88 25.14
CA ARG A 51 -17.34 33.56 23.86
C ARG A 51 -16.39 34.74 23.72
N TYR A 52 -15.77 34.88 22.56
CA TYR A 52 -14.79 35.92 22.27
C TYR A 52 -15.34 36.95 21.26
N PRO A 53 -14.90 38.23 21.32
CA PRO A 53 -15.37 39.28 20.40
C PRO A 53 -15.12 39.01 18.91
N ASP A 54 -14.14 38.17 18.58
CA ASP A 54 -13.82 37.77 17.20
C ASP A 54 -14.81 36.72 16.63
N GLY A 55 -15.77 36.25 17.44
CA GLY A 55 -16.76 35.23 17.09
C GLY A 55 -16.32 33.80 17.38
N ARG A 56 -15.15 33.60 18.01
CA ARG A 56 -14.72 32.28 18.51
C ARG A 56 -15.53 31.90 19.75
N VAL A 57 -15.88 30.62 19.83
CA VAL A 57 -16.52 30.02 21.01
C VAL A 57 -15.70 28.83 21.48
N GLU A 58 -15.40 28.77 22.76
CA GLU A 58 -14.73 27.63 23.39
C GLU A 58 -15.65 26.95 24.39
N CYS A 59 -15.77 25.63 24.29
CA CYS A 59 -16.53 24.79 25.21
C CYS A 59 -15.58 23.78 25.87
N LEU A 60 -15.60 23.73 27.20
CA LEU A 60 -15.03 22.63 27.99
C LEU A 60 -16.17 21.68 28.35
N PHE A 61 -16.02 20.40 28.04
CA PHE A 61 -17.02 19.38 28.32
C PHE A 61 -16.72 18.65 29.63
N TRP A 62 -17.75 18.05 30.23
CA TRP A 62 -17.62 17.28 31.48
C TRP A 62 -16.67 16.08 31.37
N ASN A 63 -16.51 15.52 30.16
CA ASN A 63 -15.56 14.46 29.91
C ASN A 63 -14.09 14.95 29.89
N GLY A 64 -13.84 16.26 29.93
CA GLY A 64 -12.50 16.86 29.83
C GLY A 64 -12.07 17.24 28.41
N CYS A 65 -12.88 16.94 27.38
CA CYS A 65 -12.62 17.42 26.02
C CYS A 65 -12.82 18.93 25.93
N ARG A 66 -12.03 19.59 25.09
CA ARG A 66 -12.19 21.02 24.78
C ARG A 66 -12.46 21.19 23.29
N VAL A 67 -13.52 21.91 22.93
CA VAL A 67 -13.84 22.26 21.54
C VAL A 67 -13.79 23.76 21.36
N THR A 68 -13.11 24.20 20.31
CA THR A 68 -13.10 25.59 19.84
C THR A 68 -13.82 25.66 18.50
N THR A 69 -14.88 26.44 18.40
CA THR A 69 -15.56 26.75 17.15
C THR A 69 -15.15 28.13 16.68
N PHE A 70 -14.66 28.22 15.45
CA PHE A 70 -14.26 29.48 14.82
C PHE A 70 -15.40 30.05 13.99
N ARG A 71 -15.34 31.35 13.72
CA ARG A 71 -16.38 32.08 12.97
C ARG A 71 -16.65 31.53 11.57
N ASN A 72 -15.63 30.97 10.91
CA ASN A 72 -15.74 30.36 9.59
C ASN A 72 -16.38 28.96 9.61
N GLY A 73 -16.77 28.44 10.77
CA GLY A 73 -17.34 27.09 10.94
C GLY A 73 -16.30 26.00 11.22
N THR A 74 -15.00 26.29 11.11
CA THR A 74 -13.94 25.34 11.52
C THR A 74 -14.10 25.01 13.01
N LYS A 75 -13.92 23.74 13.36
CA LYS A 75 -13.95 23.26 14.74
C LYS A 75 -12.61 22.62 15.08
N LYS A 76 -12.07 22.92 16.26
CA LYS A 76 -10.88 22.27 16.81
C LYS A 76 -11.25 21.61 18.13
N GLU A 77 -11.13 20.29 18.20
CA GLU A 77 -11.32 19.48 19.39
C GLU A 77 -9.96 19.03 19.95
N ILE A 78 -9.82 19.06 21.26
CA ILE A 78 -8.71 18.47 22.01
C ILE A 78 -9.33 17.40 22.91
N GLY A 79 -9.03 16.14 22.60
CA GLY A 79 -9.49 14.97 23.33
C GLY A 79 -8.70 14.73 24.62
N VAL A 80 -9.31 13.97 25.53
CA VAL A 80 -8.66 13.52 26.79
C VAL A 80 -7.46 12.60 26.51
N ASP A 81 -7.52 11.87 25.39
CA ASP A 81 -6.43 11.05 24.86
C ASP A 81 -5.28 11.88 24.27
N LYS A 82 -5.32 13.21 24.43
CA LYS A 82 -4.38 14.20 23.86
C LYS A 82 -4.43 14.27 22.33
N SER A 83 -5.39 13.60 21.68
CA SER A 83 -5.59 13.78 20.25
C SER A 83 -6.17 15.16 19.97
N VAL A 84 -5.81 15.73 18.83
CA VAL A 84 -6.32 17.02 18.36
C VAL A 84 -6.99 16.80 17.02
N THR A 85 -8.28 17.10 16.93
CA THR A 85 -9.06 16.97 15.69
C THR A 85 -9.49 18.35 15.21
N VAL A 86 -9.24 18.67 13.95
CA VAL A 86 -9.65 19.91 13.30
C VAL A 86 -10.59 19.55 12.15
N THR A 87 -11.84 19.95 12.23
CA THR A 87 -12.83 19.84 11.16
C THR A 87 -12.91 21.19 10.45
N PHE A 88 -12.49 21.23 9.18
CA PHE A 88 -12.49 22.44 8.37
C PHE A 88 -13.86 22.73 7.77
N PHE A 89 -14.09 23.97 7.35
CA PHE A 89 -15.36 24.42 6.79
C PHE A 89 -15.69 23.75 5.43
N ASN A 90 -14.67 23.26 4.72
CA ASN A 90 -14.80 22.53 3.46
C ASN A 90 -15.10 21.03 3.67
N GLY A 91 -15.29 20.59 4.93
CA GLY A 91 -15.54 19.19 5.28
C GLY A 91 -14.28 18.37 5.55
N ASP A 92 -13.09 18.87 5.23
CA ASP A 92 -11.84 18.16 5.52
C ASP A 92 -11.65 17.99 7.02
N VAL A 93 -10.95 16.92 7.41
CA VAL A 93 -10.67 16.62 8.81
C VAL A 93 -9.18 16.32 8.99
N LYS A 94 -8.52 17.04 9.88
CA LYS A 94 -7.15 16.73 10.31
C LYS A 94 -7.16 16.27 11.76
N ARG A 95 -6.70 15.05 12.02
CA ARG A 95 -6.49 14.51 13.36
C ARG A 95 -5.02 14.30 13.64
N THR A 96 -4.55 14.71 14.80
CA THR A 96 -3.20 14.43 15.31
C THR A 96 -3.33 13.60 16.56
N LEU A 97 -2.70 12.43 16.59
CA LEU A 97 -2.73 11.49 17.70
C LEU A 97 -1.59 11.76 18.68
N ALA A 98 -1.68 11.18 19.88
CA ALA A 98 -0.69 11.36 20.94
C ALA A 98 0.70 10.80 20.60
N ASP A 99 0.77 9.81 19.72
CA ASP A 99 2.02 9.21 19.23
C ASP A 99 2.72 10.07 18.15
N GLY A 100 2.08 11.16 17.70
CA GLY A 100 2.57 12.03 16.63
C GLY A 100 2.04 11.67 15.23
N THR A 101 1.25 10.61 15.10
CA THR A 101 0.58 10.26 13.83
C THR A 101 -0.40 11.36 13.43
N VAL A 102 -0.33 11.81 12.18
CA VAL A 102 -1.24 12.80 11.60
C VAL A 102 -2.10 12.12 10.56
N ILE A 103 -3.42 12.25 10.66
CA ILE A 103 -4.40 11.70 9.73
C ILE A 103 -5.17 12.86 9.12
N TYR A 104 -5.15 13.00 7.81
CA TYR A 104 -5.85 14.02 7.06
C TYR A 104 -6.87 13.36 6.13
N TYR A 105 -8.15 13.67 6.30
CA TYR A 105 -9.22 13.24 5.43
C TYR A 105 -9.63 14.40 4.52
N HIS A 106 -9.50 14.19 3.21
CA HIS A 106 -10.00 15.08 2.17
C HIS A 106 -11.44 14.68 1.82
N CYS A 107 -12.38 15.57 2.11
CA CYS A 107 -13.81 15.26 1.97
C CYS A 107 -14.22 15.14 0.50
N ASP A 108 -13.82 16.09 -0.34
CA ASP A 108 -14.18 16.12 -1.77
C ASP A 108 -13.65 14.89 -2.53
N ALA A 109 -12.38 14.54 -2.29
CA ALA A 109 -11.74 13.38 -2.91
C ALA A 109 -12.02 12.05 -2.19
N GLN A 110 -12.73 12.07 -1.05
CA GLN A 110 -12.94 10.92 -0.16
C GLN A 110 -11.66 10.11 0.11
N THR A 111 -10.55 10.82 0.33
CA THR A 111 -9.21 10.23 0.43
C THR A 111 -8.63 10.51 1.81
N THR A 112 -8.07 9.48 2.45
CA THR A 112 -7.37 9.63 3.74
C THR A 112 -5.87 9.55 3.53
N HIS A 113 -5.14 10.53 4.04
CA HIS A 113 -3.68 10.57 4.05
C HIS A 113 -3.17 10.59 5.49
N SER A 114 -2.45 9.54 5.89
CA SER A 114 -1.83 9.39 7.19
C SER A 114 -0.32 9.52 7.11
N THR A 115 0.28 10.34 7.96
CA THR A 115 1.73 10.47 8.13
C THR A 115 2.11 9.96 9.52
N TYR A 116 2.96 8.94 9.58
CA TYR A 116 3.44 8.34 10.82
C TYR A 116 4.74 8.99 11.29
N PRO A 117 5.07 8.92 12.60
CA PRO A 117 6.32 9.45 13.14
C PRO A 117 7.59 8.85 12.51
N SER A 118 7.50 7.65 11.95
CA SER A 118 8.59 7.01 11.19
C SER A 118 8.89 7.68 9.85
N GLY A 119 8.05 8.61 9.40
CA GLY A 119 8.07 9.19 8.06
C GLY A 119 7.34 8.37 7.00
N LEU A 120 6.72 7.24 7.39
CA LEU A 120 5.84 6.49 6.49
C LEU A 120 4.58 7.33 6.21
N GLU A 121 4.25 7.49 4.94
CA GLU A 121 3.00 8.08 4.49
C GLU A 121 2.09 6.99 3.92
N VAL A 122 0.80 7.02 4.25
CA VAL A 122 -0.20 6.06 3.77
C VAL A 122 -1.39 6.82 3.21
N VAL A 123 -1.71 6.58 1.94
CA VAL A 123 -2.85 7.19 1.25
C VAL A 123 -3.88 6.10 0.94
N GLN A 124 -5.13 6.32 1.31
CA GLN A 124 -6.24 5.43 1.03
C GLN A 124 -7.30 6.15 0.21
N PHE A 125 -7.60 5.57 -0.95
CA PHE A 125 -8.54 6.09 -1.93
C PHE A 125 -9.92 5.42 -1.79
N PRO A 126 -10.99 6.07 -2.30
CA PRO A 126 -12.36 5.55 -2.18
C PRO A 126 -12.60 4.24 -2.95
N ASN A 127 -11.76 3.94 -3.95
CA ASN A 127 -11.82 2.68 -4.70
C ASN A 127 -11.19 1.49 -3.96
N ASN A 128 -10.81 1.64 -2.68
CA ASN A 128 -10.04 0.68 -1.87
C ASN A 128 -8.57 0.50 -2.31
N GLN A 129 -8.06 1.31 -3.23
CA GLN A 129 -6.62 1.38 -3.45
C GLN A 129 -5.94 1.99 -2.24
N ARG A 130 -4.80 1.41 -1.84
CA ARG A 130 -3.98 1.91 -0.74
C ARG A 130 -2.54 2.03 -1.19
N GLU A 131 -1.94 3.16 -0.92
CA GLU A 131 -0.53 3.43 -1.20
C GLU A 131 0.24 3.67 0.08
N LYS A 132 1.45 3.11 0.17
CA LYS A 132 2.42 3.42 1.22
C LYS A 132 3.66 4.02 0.59
N HIS A 133 4.09 5.17 1.08
CA HIS A 133 5.29 5.87 0.62
C HIS A 133 6.31 5.85 1.76
N HIS A 134 7.41 5.15 1.54
CA HIS A 134 8.43 4.92 2.57
C HIS A 134 9.51 6.01 2.52
N PRO A 135 10.15 6.34 3.65
CA PRO A 135 11.24 7.32 3.70
C PRO A 135 12.45 7.00 2.80
N ASP A 136 12.67 5.72 2.47
CA ASP A 136 13.74 5.28 1.57
C ASP A 136 13.41 5.45 0.07
N GLY A 137 12.24 6.02 -0.22
CA GLY A 137 11.71 6.26 -1.56
C GLY A 137 10.94 5.08 -2.14
N THR A 138 10.88 3.93 -1.46
CA THR A 138 10.06 2.79 -1.88
C THR A 138 8.58 3.13 -1.79
N ARG A 139 7.78 2.68 -2.75
CA ARG A 139 6.31 2.81 -2.72
C ARG A 139 5.65 1.46 -2.88
N GLU A 140 4.66 1.17 -2.05
CA GLU A 140 3.81 -0.01 -2.16
C GLU A 140 2.40 0.44 -2.57
N ILE A 141 1.83 -0.17 -3.61
CA ILE A 141 0.49 0.11 -4.10
C ILE A 141 -0.30 -1.19 -4.01
N SER A 142 -1.30 -1.23 -3.12
CA SER A 142 -2.27 -2.31 -3.02
C SER A 142 -3.50 -1.94 -3.84
N PHE A 143 -3.81 -2.73 -4.86
CA PHE A 143 -4.96 -2.55 -5.73
C PHE A 143 -6.19 -3.33 -5.23
N PRO A 144 -7.41 -2.92 -5.63
CA PRO A 144 -8.64 -3.56 -5.17
C PRO A 144 -8.81 -5.02 -5.64
N ASP A 145 -8.11 -5.41 -6.71
CA ASP A 145 -8.09 -6.78 -7.22
C ASP A 145 -7.16 -7.70 -6.40
N GLY A 146 -6.48 -7.18 -5.37
CA GLY A 146 -5.51 -7.88 -4.55
C GLY A 146 -4.08 -7.86 -5.10
N THR A 147 -3.85 -7.25 -6.27
CA THR A 147 -2.49 -7.05 -6.80
C THR A 147 -1.73 -6.06 -5.92
N VAL A 148 -0.48 -6.36 -5.63
CA VAL A 148 0.43 -5.44 -4.92
C VAL A 148 1.59 -5.08 -5.84
N LYS A 149 1.77 -3.79 -6.12
CA LYS A 149 2.92 -3.27 -6.87
C LYS A 149 3.90 -2.58 -5.92
N ILE A 150 5.17 -2.94 -5.99
CA ILE A 150 6.27 -2.32 -5.24
C ILE A 150 7.15 -1.57 -6.24
N LEU A 151 7.37 -0.29 -6.00
CA LEU A 151 8.25 0.58 -6.77
C LEU A 151 9.44 0.92 -5.88
N HIS A 152 10.64 0.47 -6.25
CA HIS A 152 11.86 0.76 -5.52
C HIS A 152 12.45 2.10 -5.95
N SER A 153 13.19 2.75 -5.05
CA SER A 153 13.87 4.02 -5.34
C SER A 153 14.97 3.91 -6.40
N ASP A 154 15.47 2.70 -6.67
CA ASP A 154 16.43 2.41 -7.74
C ASP A 154 15.78 2.15 -9.12
N GLY A 155 14.46 2.28 -9.23
CA GLY A 155 13.72 2.10 -10.48
C GLY A 155 13.34 0.65 -10.78
N ARG A 156 13.64 -0.32 -9.90
CA ARG A 156 13.07 -1.67 -10.00
C ARG A 156 11.60 -1.66 -9.62
N GLU A 157 10.83 -2.52 -10.27
CA GLU A 157 9.42 -2.74 -9.93
C GLU A 157 9.15 -4.22 -9.65
N GLU A 158 8.26 -4.49 -8.71
CA GLU A 158 7.73 -5.82 -8.44
C GLU A 158 6.20 -5.76 -8.43
N SER A 159 5.54 -6.79 -8.94
CA SER A 159 4.08 -6.94 -8.93
C SER A 159 3.74 -8.35 -8.48
N ILE A 160 3.01 -8.45 -7.37
CA ILE A 160 2.57 -9.69 -6.76
C ILE A 160 1.07 -9.82 -7.03
N PHE A 161 0.69 -10.86 -7.76
CA PHE A 161 -0.69 -11.12 -8.15
C PHE A 161 -1.38 -12.03 -7.12
N PRO A 162 -2.72 -12.00 -7.04
CA PRO A 162 -3.48 -12.85 -6.11
C PRO A 162 -3.27 -14.35 -6.30
N ASP A 163 -2.92 -14.79 -7.52
CA ASP A 163 -2.61 -16.18 -7.85
C ASP A 163 -1.21 -16.62 -7.37
N GLY A 164 -0.45 -15.71 -6.75
CA GLY A 164 0.93 -15.90 -6.28
C GLY A 164 1.98 -15.71 -7.38
N THR A 165 1.59 -15.36 -8.61
CA THR A 165 2.54 -14.98 -9.65
C THR A 165 3.26 -13.70 -9.26
N VAL A 166 4.57 -13.65 -9.46
CA VAL A 166 5.40 -12.47 -9.18
C VAL A 166 6.06 -12.00 -10.48
N VAL A 167 5.90 -10.72 -10.78
CA VAL A 167 6.55 -10.07 -11.93
C VAL A 167 7.54 -9.05 -11.40
N LYS A 168 8.81 -9.18 -11.79
CA LYS A 168 9.89 -8.25 -11.45
C LYS A 168 10.38 -7.57 -12.72
N ILE A 169 10.51 -6.24 -12.69
CA ILE A 169 11.06 -5.44 -13.78
C ILE A 169 12.34 -4.79 -13.26
N SER A 170 13.45 -5.03 -13.95
CA SER A 170 14.73 -4.40 -13.61
C SER A 170 14.77 -2.93 -14.04
N GLN A 171 15.71 -2.17 -13.49
CA GLN A 171 15.99 -0.79 -13.92
C GLN A 171 16.32 -0.66 -15.43
N HIS A 172 16.69 -1.76 -16.09
CA HIS A 172 17.00 -1.82 -17.52
C HIS A 172 15.84 -2.36 -18.38
N GLY A 173 14.66 -2.56 -17.79
CA GLY A 173 13.45 -3.03 -18.47
C GLY A 173 13.40 -4.54 -18.73
N GLU A 174 14.35 -5.31 -18.18
CA GLU A 174 14.24 -6.78 -18.22
C GLU A 174 13.12 -7.24 -17.29
N LYS A 175 12.21 -8.05 -17.80
CA LYS A 175 11.09 -8.58 -17.03
C LYS A 175 11.32 -10.04 -16.68
N VAL A 176 11.12 -10.37 -15.42
CA VAL A 176 11.14 -11.74 -14.89
C VAL A 176 9.74 -12.06 -14.36
N VAL A 177 9.19 -13.21 -14.73
CA VAL A 177 7.93 -13.72 -14.20
C VAL A 177 8.22 -15.02 -13.46
N GLU A 178 7.82 -15.11 -12.21
CA GLU A 178 7.92 -16.28 -11.35
C GLU A 178 6.51 -16.81 -11.10
N PHE A 179 6.24 -18.03 -11.56
CA PHE A 179 4.94 -18.67 -11.40
C PHE A 179 4.95 -19.59 -10.17
N THR A 180 3.79 -19.78 -9.56
CA THR A 180 3.63 -20.64 -8.37
C THR A 180 3.97 -22.10 -8.61
N ASN A 181 3.89 -22.57 -9.86
CA ASN A 181 4.30 -23.93 -10.25
C ASN A 181 5.84 -24.10 -10.39
N GLY A 182 6.63 -23.10 -9.98
CA GLY A 182 8.10 -23.11 -10.06
C GLY A 182 8.65 -22.78 -11.45
N GLN A 183 7.79 -22.53 -12.45
CA GLN A 183 8.26 -22.03 -13.74
C GLN A 183 8.70 -20.57 -13.62
N ARG A 184 9.69 -20.20 -14.43
CA ARG A 184 10.18 -18.83 -14.48
C ARG A 184 10.39 -18.38 -15.93
N GLU A 185 9.89 -17.20 -16.27
CA GLU A 185 10.11 -16.57 -17.56
C GLU A 185 11.00 -15.33 -17.44
N ILE A 186 11.87 -15.12 -18.42
CA ILE A 186 12.71 -13.94 -18.57
C ILE A 186 12.43 -13.34 -19.94
N HIS A 187 12.02 -12.08 -19.99
CA HIS A 187 11.77 -11.30 -21.19
C HIS A 187 12.82 -10.20 -21.28
N THR A 188 13.64 -10.26 -22.32
CA THR A 188 14.65 -9.24 -22.66
C THR A 188 14.33 -8.65 -24.03
N SER A 189 15.07 -7.63 -24.45
CA SER A 189 14.96 -7.09 -25.80
C SER A 189 15.37 -8.09 -26.89
N GLN A 190 16.09 -9.15 -26.54
CA GLN A 190 16.66 -10.11 -27.50
C GLN A 190 15.93 -11.46 -27.52
N TYR A 191 15.29 -11.84 -26.41
CA TYR A 191 14.61 -13.13 -26.31
C TYR A 191 13.58 -13.17 -25.20
N LYS A 192 12.73 -14.19 -25.28
CA LYS A 192 11.88 -14.69 -24.20
C LYS A 192 12.32 -16.11 -23.83
N ARG A 193 12.65 -16.34 -22.57
CA ARG A 193 13.16 -17.61 -22.05
C ARG A 193 12.25 -18.13 -20.95
N ARG A 194 11.79 -19.38 -21.06
CA ARG A 194 11.03 -20.10 -20.05
C ARG A 194 11.87 -21.23 -19.47
N MET A 195 11.98 -21.26 -18.15
CA MET A 195 12.64 -22.30 -17.36
C MET A 195 11.56 -23.11 -16.65
N PHE A 196 11.67 -24.43 -16.74
CA PHE A 196 10.74 -25.38 -16.16
C PHE A 196 11.37 -26.06 -14.94
N PRO A 197 10.56 -26.50 -13.96
CA PRO A 197 11.06 -27.19 -12.77
C PRO A 197 11.87 -28.46 -13.05
N ASP A 198 11.59 -29.13 -14.17
CA ASP A 198 12.32 -30.32 -14.63
C ASP A 198 13.75 -30.02 -15.12
N GLY A 199 14.16 -28.74 -15.13
CA GLY A 199 15.44 -28.26 -15.65
C GLY A 199 15.43 -27.91 -17.14
N THR A 200 14.33 -28.14 -17.85
CA THR A 200 14.19 -27.78 -19.26
C THR A 200 14.16 -26.26 -19.41
N VAL A 201 14.85 -25.73 -20.42
CA VAL A 201 14.89 -24.31 -20.76
C VAL A 201 14.52 -24.12 -22.22
N LYS A 202 13.50 -23.31 -22.49
CA LYS A 202 13.09 -22.91 -23.85
C LYS A 202 13.37 -21.43 -24.05
N THR A 203 14.14 -21.07 -25.07
CA THR A 203 14.41 -19.69 -25.46
C THR A 203 13.87 -19.44 -26.86
N VAL A 204 13.05 -18.40 -27.03
CA VAL A 204 12.61 -17.90 -28.33
C VAL A 204 13.24 -16.53 -28.54
N TYR A 205 14.04 -16.41 -29.59
CA TYR A 205 14.73 -15.18 -29.95
C TYR A 205 13.83 -14.29 -30.82
N THR A 206 14.14 -12.99 -30.87
CA THR A 206 13.39 -12.02 -31.69
C THR A 206 13.43 -12.33 -33.19
N ASN A 207 14.48 -13.00 -33.67
CA ASN A 207 14.58 -13.48 -35.04
C ASN A 207 13.73 -14.75 -35.34
N GLY A 208 12.92 -15.21 -34.39
CA GLY A 208 12.07 -16.39 -34.52
C GLY A 208 12.76 -17.73 -34.24
N ARG A 209 14.10 -17.76 -34.12
CA ARG A 209 14.84 -18.97 -33.73
C ARG A 209 14.38 -19.44 -32.35
N GLN A 210 14.28 -20.75 -32.18
CA GLN A 210 13.92 -21.36 -30.91
C GLN A 210 14.99 -22.36 -30.47
N GLU A 211 15.36 -22.31 -29.21
CA GLU A 211 16.29 -23.25 -28.57
C GLU A 211 15.58 -23.95 -27.41
N THR A 212 15.69 -25.26 -27.32
CA THR A 212 15.27 -26.07 -26.17
C THR A 212 16.47 -26.83 -25.64
N LYS A 213 16.87 -26.52 -24.41
CA LYS A 213 17.87 -27.27 -23.63
C LYS A 213 17.10 -28.15 -22.66
N PHE A 214 17.23 -29.46 -22.80
CA PHE A 214 16.61 -30.43 -21.89
C PHE A 214 17.51 -30.65 -20.68
N SER A 215 16.93 -31.09 -19.56
CA SER A 215 17.69 -31.44 -18.36
C SER A 215 18.67 -32.59 -18.54
N SER A 216 18.47 -33.42 -19.57
CA SER A 216 19.43 -34.46 -19.97
C SER A 216 20.71 -33.92 -20.63
N GLY A 217 20.81 -32.62 -20.89
CA GLY A 217 21.90 -32.00 -21.65
C GLY A 217 21.65 -31.90 -23.15
N ARG A 218 20.63 -32.60 -23.67
CA ARG A 218 20.22 -32.53 -25.08
C ARG A 218 19.84 -31.10 -25.45
N VAL A 219 20.29 -30.62 -26.61
CA VAL A 219 19.98 -29.30 -27.15
C VAL A 219 19.35 -29.43 -28.53
N ARG A 220 18.15 -28.87 -28.69
CA ARG A 220 17.43 -28.82 -29.96
C ARG A 220 17.18 -27.38 -30.38
N ILE A 221 17.49 -27.06 -31.63
CA ILE A 221 17.33 -25.72 -32.19
C ILE A 221 16.47 -25.79 -33.45
N LYS A 222 15.50 -24.88 -33.53
CA LYS A 222 14.63 -24.65 -34.69
C LYS A 222 14.86 -23.27 -35.27
N ASN A 223 14.76 -23.13 -36.59
CA ASN A 223 14.71 -21.83 -37.26
C ASN A 223 13.34 -21.15 -37.04
N ASN A 224 13.15 -19.98 -37.65
CA ASN A 224 11.90 -19.20 -37.62
C ASN A 224 10.70 -19.92 -38.25
N GLU A 225 10.93 -20.86 -39.16
CA GLU A 225 9.89 -21.71 -39.79
C GLU A 225 9.54 -22.95 -38.95
N GLY A 226 10.23 -23.17 -37.82
CA GLY A 226 10.03 -24.33 -36.96
C GLY A 226 10.76 -25.61 -37.40
N ILE A 227 11.57 -25.53 -38.47
CA ILE A 227 12.42 -26.62 -38.96
C ILE A 227 13.59 -26.83 -37.99
N ILE A 228 13.86 -28.09 -37.65
CA ILE A 228 14.99 -28.45 -36.78
C ILE A 228 16.29 -28.27 -37.57
N ILE A 229 17.16 -27.38 -37.09
CA ILE A 229 18.47 -27.14 -37.69
C ILE A 229 19.61 -27.75 -36.88
N MET A 230 19.35 -28.13 -35.62
CA MET A 230 20.31 -28.83 -34.76
C MET A 230 19.58 -29.66 -33.71
N ASP A 231 20.06 -30.87 -33.45
CA ASP A 231 19.59 -31.74 -32.38
C ASP A 231 20.77 -32.55 -31.84
N LYS A 232 21.40 -32.05 -30.77
CA LYS A 232 22.57 -32.67 -30.14
C LYS A 232 22.14 -33.34 -28.85
N LYS A 233 22.44 -34.63 -28.71
CA LYS A 233 22.24 -35.38 -27.47
C LYS A 233 23.35 -35.12 -26.48
#